data_AF-A0A835PFZ4-F1
#
_entry.id   AF-A0A835PFZ4-F1
#
_cell.length_a   1.000
_cell.length_b   1.000
_cell.length_c   1.000
_cell.angle_alpha   90.00
_cell.angle_beta   90.00
_cell.angle_gamma   90.00
#
_symmetry.space_group_name_H-M   'P 1'
#
loop_
_entity.id
_entity.type
_entity.pdbx_description
1 polymer ?
#
loop_
_entity_poly.entity_id
_entity_poly.type
_entity_poly.pdbx_seq_one_letter_code
_entity_poly.pdbx_strand_id
1 'polypeptide(L)'
;MTAVASSVVLEVLGPRAQEVDKPIIDYVINVLADEDFDFGDDGHGAYDAVGELLVDSGCVSDHSEGRLVCSKLSEKFGKHGLVKPKQAVEALSYSCSDV
;
A
#
# COMPACT_ATOMS: atom_id res chain seq x y z
N MET A 1 -12.34 -1.46 -8.23
CA MET A 1 -11.01 -0.98 -7.79
C MET A 1 -10.03 -2.15 -7.58
N THR A 2 -10.49 -3.27 -7.01
CA THR A 2 -9.68 -4.47 -6.69
C THR A 2 -8.93 -5.10 -7.87
N ALA A 3 -9.45 -5.04 -9.11
CA ALA A 3 -8.78 -5.64 -10.28
C ALA A 3 -7.48 -4.92 -10.69
N VAL A 4 -7.39 -3.60 -10.43
CA VAL A 4 -6.15 -2.86 -10.72
C VAL A 4 -5.14 -3.12 -9.60
N ALA A 5 -5.60 -3.13 -8.35
CA ALA A 5 -4.77 -3.45 -7.19
C ALA A 5 -4.17 -4.87 -7.29
N SER A 6 -4.97 -5.86 -7.68
CA SER A 6 -4.49 -7.23 -7.87
C SER A 6 -3.43 -7.31 -8.97
N SER A 7 -3.62 -6.60 -10.09
CA SER A 7 -2.62 -6.54 -11.15
C SER A 7 -1.30 -5.94 -10.66
N VAL A 8 -1.34 -4.84 -9.88
CA VAL A 8 -0.14 -4.19 -9.35
C VAL A 8 0.57 -5.09 -8.34
N VAL A 9 -0.16 -5.71 -7.42
CA VAL A 9 0.42 -6.61 -6.41
C VAL A 9 1.07 -7.82 -7.07
N LEU A 10 0.40 -8.46 -8.03
CA LEU A 10 0.95 -9.59 -8.78
C LEU A 10 2.14 -9.18 -9.66
N GLU A 11 2.15 -7.95 -10.19
CA GLU A 11 3.29 -7.44 -10.95
C GLU A 11 4.52 -7.20 -10.07
N VAL A 12 4.34 -6.62 -8.88
CA VAL A 12 5.46 -6.33 -7.96
C VAL A 12 5.99 -7.60 -7.29
N LEU A 13 5.11 -8.48 -6.82
CA LEU A 13 5.50 -9.75 -6.19
C LEU A 13 5.93 -10.80 -7.21
N GLY A 14 5.40 -10.72 -8.44
CA GLY A 14 5.72 -11.64 -9.53
C GLY A 14 5.42 -13.11 -9.18
N PRO A 15 6.31 -14.06 -9.51
CA PRO A 15 6.08 -15.48 -9.26
C PRO A 15 5.97 -15.84 -7.77
N ARG A 16 6.53 -15.01 -6.87
CA ARG A 16 6.50 -15.25 -5.41
C ARG A 16 5.10 -15.17 -4.82
N ALA A 17 4.21 -14.40 -5.46
CA ALA A 17 2.79 -14.38 -5.06
C ALA A 17 2.09 -15.72 -5.31
N GLN A 18 2.64 -16.60 -6.17
CA GLN A 18 2.10 -17.95 -6.38
C GLN A 18 2.64 -18.97 -5.37
N GLU A 19 3.75 -18.66 -4.70
CA GLU A 19 4.34 -19.50 -3.66
C GLU A 19 3.67 -19.29 -2.30
N VAL A 20 2.93 -18.19 -2.15
CA VAL A 20 2.17 -17.85 -0.95
C VAL A 20 0.72 -18.28 -1.09
N ASP A 21 0.12 -18.66 0.02
CA ASP A 21 -1.29 -18.98 0.08
C ASP A 21 -2.17 -17.85 -0.48
N LYS A 22 -3.02 -18.22 -1.44
CA LYS A 22 -4.02 -17.31 -2.05
C LYS A 22 -4.78 -16.43 -1.04
N PRO A 23 -5.30 -16.92 0.11
CA PRO A 23 -5.98 -16.06 1.08
C PRO A 23 -5.10 -14.95 1.67
N ILE A 24 -3.79 -15.18 1.80
CA ILE A 24 -2.85 -14.15 2.27
C ILE A 24 -2.72 -13.06 1.20
N ILE A 25 -2.51 -13.45 -0.06
CA ILE A 25 -2.42 -12.51 -1.18
C ILE A 25 -3.74 -11.74 -1.38
N ASP A 26 -4.89 -12.42 -1.29
CA ASP A 26 -6.21 -11.77 -1.37
C ASP A 26 -6.42 -10.76 -0.23
N TYR A 27 -5.95 -11.06 0.99
CA TYR A 27 -5.99 -10.10 2.09
C TYR A 27 -5.14 -8.86 1.79
N VAL A 28 -3.89 -9.05 1.34
CA VAL A 28 -3.00 -7.95 0.95
C VAL A 28 -3.63 -7.08 -0.13
N ILE A 29 -4.19 -7.69 -1.18
CA ILE A 29 -4.87 -6.97 -2.25
C ILE A 29 -6.05 -6.17 -1.70
N ASN A 30 -6.87 -6.74 -0.82
CA ASN A 30 -8.03 -6.04 -0.25
C ASN A 30 -7.61 -4.84 0.61
N VAL A 31 -6.56 -4.97 1.42
CA VAL A 31 -6.02 -3.87 2.24
C VAL A 31 -5.47 -2.76 1.35
N LEU A 32 -4.69 -3.10 0.32
CA LEU A 32 -4.10 -2.10 -0.58
C LEU A 32 -5.10 -1.54 -1.61
N ALA A 33 -6.23 -2.21 -1.84
CA ALA A 33 -7.32 -1.74 -2.68
C ALA A 33 -8.29 -0.80 -1.95
N ASP A 34 -8.13 -0.65 -0.63
CA ASP A 34 -8.91 0.27 0.17
C ASP A 34 -8.49 1.72 -0.16
N GLU A 35 -9.47 2.56 -0.49
CA GLU A 35 -9.24 3.94 -0.92
C GLU A 35 -8.80 4.88 0.22
N ASP A 36 -9.05 4.45 1.46
CA ASP A 36 -8.65 5.15 2.69
C ASP A 36 -7.32 4.60 3.22
N PHE A 37 -6.69 3.64 2.52
CA PHE A 37 -5.40 3.09 2.89
C PHE A 37 -4.27 4.11 2.69
N ASP A 38 -3.61 4.50 3.78
CA ASP A 38 -2.40 5.32 3.72
C ASP A 38 -1.17 4.43 3.55
N PHE A 39 -0.60 4.44 2.35
CA PHE A 39 0.66 3.76 2.05
C PHE A 39 1.84 4.36 2.85
N GLY A 40 1.69 5.58 3.37
CA GLY A 40 2.75 6.30 4.07
C GLY A 40 3.89 6.73 3.14
N ASP A 41 4.83 7.49 3.69
CA ASP A 41 6.03 7.90 2.97
C ASP A 41 6.86 6.67 2.55
N ASP A 42 7.19 6.60 1.26
CA ASP A 42 7.96 5.50 0.65
C ASP A 42 7.42 4.10 0.96
N GLY A 43 6.11 3.95 1.18
CA GLY A 43 5.47 2.67 1.46
C GLY A 43 5.63 2.18 2.90
N HIS A 44 6.00 3.04 3.85
CA HIS A 44 6.13 2.68 5.27
C HIS A 44 4.82 2.16 5.86
N GLY A 45 3.69 2.82 5.59
CA GLY A 45 2.36 2.39 6.05
C GLY A 45 1.92 1.05 5.42
N ALA A 46 2.28 0.83 4.14
CA ALA A 46 2.10 -0.47 3.50
C ALA A 46 2.91 -1.57 4.20
N TYR A 47 4.13 -1.25 4.63
CA TYR A 47 4.98 -2.20 5.35
C TYR A 47 4.44 -2.55 6.74
N ASP A 48 3.99 -1.57 7.51
CA ASP A 48 3.40 -1.81 8.83
C ASP A 48 2.09 -2.61 8.76
N ALA A 49 1.30 -2.41 7.70
CA ALA A 49 0.02 -3.11 7.56
C ALA A 49 0.16 -4.56 7.03
N VAL A 50 0.98 -4.75 5.99
CA VAL A 50 1.08 -6.04 5.27
C VAL A 50 2.50 -6.54 5.06
N GLY A 51 3.51 -5.70 5.27
CA GLY A 51 4.91 -6.07 5.09
C GLY A 51 5.39 -7.15 6.04
N GLU A 52 5.01 -7.10 7.31
CA GLU A 52 5.30 -8.17 8.28
C GLU A 52 4.63 -9.49 7.88
N LEU A 53 3.37 -9.43 7.41
CA LEU A 53 2.65 -10.61 6.93
C LEU A 53 3.33 -11.23 5.71
N LEU A 54 3.88 -10.42 4.81
CA LEU A 54 4.65 -10.90 3.66
C LEU A 54 5.96 -11.57 4.07
N VAL A 55 6.61 -11.13 5.15
CA VAL A 55 7.82 -11.77 5.70
C VAL A 55 7.44 -13.10 6.35
N ASP A 56 6.41 -13.11 7.20
CA ASP A 56 5.98 -14.30 7.96
C ASP A 56 5.45 -15.41 7.04
N SER A 57 4.75 -15.02 5.96
CA SER A 57 4.28 -15.95 4.93
C SER A 57 5.38 -16.50 4.02
N GLY A 58 6.63 -16.05 4.18
CA GLY A 58 7.74 -16.42 3.30
C GLY A 58 7.65 -15.82 1.90
N CYS A 59 6.77 -14.83 1.68
CA CYS A 59 6.72 -14.10 0.41
C CYS A 59 8.01 -13.32 0.19
N VAL A 60 8.51 -12.66 1.23
CA VAL A 60 9.79 -11.93 1.24
C VAL A 60 10.84 -12.60 2.10
N SER A 61 12.12 -12.45 1.74
CA SER A 61 13.24 -13.13 2.43
C SER A 61 13.50 -12.53 3.81
N ASP A 62 13.33 -11.22 3.94
CA ASP A 62 13.58 -10.48 5.17
C ASP A 62 12.85 -9.13 5.19
N HIS A 63 12.85 -8.48 6.35
CA HIS A 63 12.21 -7.19 6.58
C HIS A 63 12.72 -6.07 5.65
N SER A 64 13.97 -6.12 5.18
CA SER A 64 14.52 -5.13 4.24
C SER A 64 13.93 -5.32 2.85
N GLU A 65 13.81 -6.58 2.41
CA GLU A 65 13.15 -6.90 1.15
C GLU A 65 11.66 -6.55 1.18
N GLY A 66 10.98 -6.82 2.31
CA GLY A 66 9.59 -6.40 2.52
C GLY A 66 9.41 -4.89 2.39
N ARG A 67 10.29 -4.08 2.99
CA ARG A 67 10.27 -2.61 2.83
C ARG A 67 10.45 -2.17 1.39
N LEU A 68 11.38 -2.78 0.66
CA LEU A 68 11.60 -2.50 -0.77
C LEU A 68 10.39 -2.84 -1.63
N VAL A 69 9.70 -3.95 -1.33
CA VAL A 69 8.47 -4.35 -2.02
C VAL A 69 7.35 -3.35 -1.72
N CYS A 70 7.15 -2.98 -0.45
CA CYS A 70 6.13 -2.02 -0.05
C CYS A 70 6.36 -0.61 -0.65
N SER A 71 7.62 -0.16 -0.73
CA SER A 71 8.00 1.07 -1.44
C SER A 71 7.62 1.02 -2.93
N LYS A 72 7.96 -0.09 -3.63
CA LYS A 72 7.57 -0.28 -5.04
C LYS A 72 6.06 -0.34 -5.23
N LEU A 73 5.33 -0.98 -4.31
CA LEU A 73 3.87 -1.00 -4.32
C LEU A 73 3.34 0.44 -4.22
N SER A 74 3.78 1.22 -3.23
CA SER A 74 3.40 2.63 -3.09
C SER A 74 3.66 3.44 -4.36
N GLU A 75 4.84 3.30 -4.97
CA GLU A 75 5.18 4.00 -6.21
C GLU A 75 4.25 3.61 -7.38
N LYS A 76 3.95 2.31 -7.54
CA LYS A 76 3.07 1.80 -8.59
C LYS A 76 1.63 2.25 -8.39
N PHE A 77 1.10 2.10 -7.18
CA PHE A 77 -0.26 2.55 -6.85
C PHE A 77 -0.40 4.06 -7.04
N GLY A 78 0.61 4.86 -6.69
CA GLY A 78 0.66 6.29 -6.95
C GLY A 78 0.63 6.64 -8.44
N LYS A 79 1.39 5.93 -9.28
CA LYS A 79 1.39 6.11 -10.75
C LYS A 79 0.05 5.74 -11.39
N HIS A 80 -0.68 4.79 -10.82
CA HIS A 80 -2.01 4.39 -11.30
C HIS A 80 -3.15 5.29 -10.78
N GLY A 81 -2.83 6.33 -9.99
CA GLY A 81 -3.83 7.25 -9.44
C GLY A 81 -4.78 6.60 -8.43
N LEU A 82 -4.38 5.46 -7.85
CA LEU A 82 -5.16 4.72 -6.85
C LEU A 82 -5.02 5.31 -5.45
N VAL A 83 -4.01 6.14 -5.22
CA VAL A 83 -3.77 6.81 -3.94
C VAL A 83 -4.27 8.24 -4.09
N LYS A 84 -5.25 8.65 -3.27
CA LYS A 84 -5.58 10.08 -3.17
C LYS A 84 -4.30 10.79 -2.73
N PRO A 85 -3.87 11.87 -3.42
CA PRO A 85 -2.78 12.68 -2.89
C PRO A 85 -3.19 13.08 -1.48
N LYS A 86 -2.34 12.79 -0.50
CA LYS A 86 -2.53 13.19 0.90
C LYS A 86 -2.90 14.66 0.85
N GLN A 87 -4.17 14.97 1.10
CA GLN A 87 -4.59 16.36 1.28
C GLN A 87 -3.76 16.83 2.46
N ALA A 88 -2.70 17.57 2.17
CA ALA A 88 -2.13 18.47 3.13
C ALA A 88 -3.33 19.26 3.65
N VAL A 89 -3.61 19.10 4.94
CA VAL A 89 -4.63 19.86 5.66
C VAL A 89 -4.32 21.34 5.43
N GLU A 90 -4.90 21.91 4.37
CA GLU A 90 -4.90 23.35 4.17
C GLU A 90 -5.61 23.93 5.39
N ALA A 91 -4.86 24.81 6.04
CA ALA A 91 -5.14 25.30 7.37
C ALA A 91 -6.60 25.73 7.52
N LEU A 92 -7.18 25.37 8.67
CA LEU A 92 -8.30 26.09 9.27
C LEU A 92 -7.94 27.58 9.37
N SER A 93 -8.17 28.34 8.31
CA SER A 93 -8.41 29.77 8.44
C SER A 93 -9.80 29.89 9.06
N TYR A 94 -9.85 29.84 10.39
CA TYR A 94 -10.91 30.48 11.14
C TYR A 94 -10.93 31.94 10.68
N SER A 95 -11.82 32.27 9.75
CA SER A 95 -12.18 33.65 9.52
C SER A 95 -13.00 34.06 10.73
N CYS A 96 -12.28 34.64 11.69
CA CYS A 96 -12.84 35.36 12.82
C CYS A 96 -13.92 36.31 12.29
N SER A 97 -15.11 36.22 12.87
CA SER A 97 -16.15 37.22 12.73
C SER A 97 -15.58 38.56 13.20
N ASP A 98 -15.50 39.54 12.32
CA ASP A 98 -15.31 40.94 12.70
C ASP A 98 -16.63 41.67 12.40
N VAL A 99 -17.29 42.01 13.51
CA VAL A 99 -18.25 43.10 13.80
C VAL A 99 -18.96 43.83 12.66
#